data_AF-A0A0T5PAY3-F1
#
_entry.id   AF-A0A0T5PAY3-F1
#
_cell.length_a   1.000
_cell.length_b   1.000
_cell.length_c   1.000
_cell.angle_alpha   90.00
_cell.angle_beta   90.00
_cell.angle_gamma   90.00
#
_symmetry.space_group_name_H-M   'P 1'
#
loop_
_entity.id
_entity.type
_entity.pdbx_description
1 polymer ?
#
loop_
_entity_poly.entity_id
_entity_poly.type
_entity_poly.pdbx_seq_one_letter_code
_entity_poly.pdbx_strand_id
1 'polypeptide(L)'
;MAALGTSEQAELPIENVVPCFTPGTVIATPSGEKRVEDLQLGDRVLTRDNGLQEIRWIGSCRLGAEDLRKAPSLRPVLIRSGALDHGLPEADIMVSPWHNVLIQNDKTAQFFEDSEVLSAAGHLTGLDGVDVVDVAQVTYIHFMFDQHQVVLSNGFWTESFRPDERVMASLGSRQRRQIFELFPDLRDTAGRKAYQAARRALTEAESRLLLK
;
A
#
# COMPACT_ATOMS: atom_id res chain seq x y z
N MET A 1 -33.43 -22.81 15.59
CA MET A 1 -33.81 -21.47 15.11
C MET A 1 -32.84 -20.45 15.70
N ALA A 2 -32.13 -19.74 14.79
CA ALA A 2 -31.45 -18.44 14.88
C ALA A 2 -31.16 -17.80 16.26
N ALA A 3 -30.01 -17.15 16.49
CA ALA A 3 -29.43 -16.17 15.58
C ALA A 3 -27.90 -16.07 15.63
N LEU A 4 -27.40 -15.77 14.44
CA LEU A 4 -26.04 -15.42 14.03
C LEU A 4 -25.46 -14.30 14.89
N GLY A 5 -24.27 -14.54 15.44
CA GLY A 5 -23.43 -13.51 16.04
C GLY A 5 -23.00 -12.50 14.98
N THR A 6 -23.49 -11.28 15.13
CA THR A 6 -23.16 -10.12 14.31
C THR A 6 -21.66 -9.84 14.34
N SER A 7 -21.05 -9.84 13.16
CA SER A 7 -19.67 -9.40 12.93
C SER A 7 -19.53 -7.94 13.36
N GLU A 8 -18.73 -7.69 14.38
CA GLU A 8 -18.38 -6.35 14.85
C GLU A 8 -17.50 -5.66 13.80
N GLN A 9 -18.16 -4.89 12.92
CA GLN A 9 -17.52 -3.95 12.02
C GLN A 9 -17.07 -2.76 12.87
N ALA A 10 -15.79 -2.77 13.27
CA ALA A 10 -15.20 -1.61 13.94
C ALA A 10 -15.02 -0.48 12.92
N GLU A 11 -15.80 0.60 13.09
CA GLU A 11 -15.64 1.87 12.37
C GLU A 11 -14.22 2.42 12.62
N LEU A 12 -13.45 2.57 11.54
CA LEU A 12 -12.09 3.12 11.57
C LEU A 12 -12.17 4.64 11.42
N PRO A 13 -11.50 5.44 12.28
CA PRO A 13 -11.50 6.90 12.14
C PRO A 13 -10.85 7.29 10.80
N ILE A 14 -11.61 8.04 10.02
CA ILE A 14 -11.50 8.22 8.56
C ILE A 14 -10.34 9.17 8.13
N GLU A 15 -9.54 9.67 9.06
CA GLU A 15 -8.55 10.70 8.75
C GLU A 15 -7.13 10.11 8.63
N ASN A 16 -6.74 9.80 7.39
CA ASN A 16 -5.42 9.38 6.88
C ASN A 16 -5.15 7.87 6.80
N VAL A 17 -5.71 7.16 5.82
CA VAL A 17 -5.59 5.69 5.79
C VAL A 17 -4.44 5.20 4.89
N VAL A 18 -3.49 4.55 5.57
CA VAL A 18 -2.69 3.36 5.23
C VAL A 18 -2.48 3.02 3.72
N PRO A 19 -1.23 2.80 3.28
CA PRO A 19 -0.92 2.13 2.00
C PRO A 19 -1.64 0.78 1.87
N CYS A 20 -2.53 0.63 0.89
CA CYS A 20 -3.35 -0.56 0.73
C CYS A 20 -3.55 -0.94 -0.75
N PHE A 21 -3.63 -2.24 -1.01
CA PHE A 21 -4.06 -2.83 -2.27
C PHE A 21 -5.58 -2.96 -2.32
N THR A 22 -6.15 -3.17 -3.51
CA THR A 22 -7.55 -3.56 -3.67
C THR A 22 -7.67 -4.99 -4.20
N PRO A 23 -8.79 -5.70 -3.94
CA PRO A 23 -9.03 -7.04 -4.47
C PRO A 23 -8.84 -7.12 -5.98
N GLY A 24 -8.30 -8.26 -6.44
CA GLY A 24 -7.93 -8.47 -7.83
C GLY A 24 -6.50 -8.06 -8.16
N THR A 25 -5.82 -7.29 -7.30
CA THR A 25 -4.37 -7.10 -7.40
C THR A 25 -3.69 -8.45 -7.22
N VAL A 26 -2.77 -8.80 -8.11
CA VAL A 26 -1.96 -10.02 -8.04
C VAL A 26 -0.56 -9.68 -7.54
N ILE A 27 -0.03 -10.52 -6.66
CA ILE A 27 1.29 -10.39 -6.03
C ILE A 27 2.15 -11.57 -6.46
N ALA A 28 3.39 -11.31 -6.88
CA ALA A 28 4.30 -12.37 -7.29
C ALA A 28 4.74 -13.23 -6.10
N THR A 29 4.51 -14.54 -6.20
CA THR A 29 4.91 -15.55 -5.21
C THR A 29 5.80 -16.62 -5.87
N PRO A 30 6.47 -17.49 -5.11
CA PRO A 30 7.29 -18.58 -5.67
C PRO A 30 6.54 -19.52 -6.63
N SER A 31 5.23 -19.67 -6.43
CA SER A 31 4.35 -20.52 -7.23
C SER A 31 3.62 -19.78 -8.36
N GLY A 32 4.04 -18.54 -8.66
CA GLY A 32 3.36 -17.66 -9.60
C GLY A 32 2.58 -16.55 -8.90
N GLU A 33 1.78 -15.83 -9.65
CA GLU A 33 0.99 -14.72 -9.14
C GLU A 33 -0.19 -15.21 -8.29
N LYS A 34 -0.39 -14.58 -7.13
CA LYS A 34 -1.50 -14.87 -6.22
C LYS A 34 -2.27 -13.59 -5.93
N ARG A 35 -3.60 -13.64 -5.92
CA ARG A 35 -4.41 -12.46 -5.58
C ARG A 35 -4.16 -12.03 -4.15
N VAL A 36 -4.15 -10.71 -3.92
CA VAL A 36 -3.86 -10.12 -2.62
C VAL A 36 -4.88 -10.54 -1.56
N GLU A 37 -6.15 -10.73 -1.94
CA GLU A 37 -7.20 -11.24 -1.05
C GLU A 37 -7.07 -12.71 -0.67
N ASP A 38 -6.28 -13.48 -1.42
CA ASP A 38 -6.04 -14.91 -1.16
C ASP A 38 -4.76 -15.13 -0.34
N LEU A 39 -3.93 -14.10 -0.14
CA LEU A 39 -2.70 -14.19 0.64
C LEU A 39 -3.00 -14.56 2.10
N GLN A 40 -2.12 -15.38 2.66
CA GLN A 40 -2.22 -15.88 4.03
C GLN A 40 -0.95 -15.55 4.82
N LEU A 41 -1.09 -15.52 6.15
CA LEU A 41 0.04 -15.40 7.05
C LEU A 41 1.05 -16.52 6.78
N GLY A 42 2.33 -16.17 6.65
CA GLY A 42 3.40 -17.12 6.32
C GLY A 42 3.57 -17.40 4.82
N ASP A 43 2.69 -16.89 3.94
CA ASP A 43 2.96 -16.93 2.50
C ASP A 43 4.27 -16.18 2.19
N ARG A 44 5.01 -16.70 1.21
CA ARG A 44 6.23 -16.08 0.72
C ARG A 44 5.95 -15.25 -0.52
N VAL A 45 6.46 -14.02 -0.54
CA VAL A 45 6.29 -13.04 -1.62
C VAL A 45 7.65 -12.64 -2.17
N LEU A 46 7.74 -12.45 -3.48
CA LEU A 46 8.93 -11.91 -4.14
C LEU A 46 9.09 -10.43 -3.79
N THR A 47 10.24 -10.08 -3.23
CA THR A 47 10.62 -8.71 -2.92
C THR A 47 11.84 -8.27 -3.72
N ARG A 48 11.96 -6.95 -3.92
CA ARG A 48 13.00 -6.36 -4.76
C ARG A 48 14.41 -6.60 -4.22
N ASP A 49 14.59 -6.45 -2.91
CA ASP A 49 15.93 -6.39 -2.29
C ASP A 49 16.32 -7.66 -1.54
N ASN A 50 15.34 -8.39 -1.00
CA ASN A 50 15.58 -9.45 -0.02
C ASN A 50 15.08 -10.83 -0.50
N GLY A 51 14.82 -10.98 -1.80
CA GLY A 51 14.31 -12.22 -2.36
C GLY A 51 12.92 -12.58 -1.83
N LEU A 52 12.72 -13.84 -1.46
CA LEU A 52 11.42 -14.31 -0.94
C LEU A 52 11.28 -14.01 0.55
N GLN A 53 10.27 -13.23 0.93
CA GLN A 53 10.01 -12.85 2.32
C GLN A 53 8.65 -13.36 2.80
N GLU A 54 8.56 -13.75 4.08
CA GLU A 54 7.33 -14.28 4.69
C GLU A 54 6.43 -13.17 5.22
N ILE A 55 5.16 -13.21 4.85
CA ILE A 55 4.17 -12.28 5.38
C ILE A 55 4.00 -12.53 6.88
N ARG A 56 4.19 -11.47 7.68
CA ARG A 56 4.09 -11.48 9.14
C ARG A 56 2.76 -10.99 9.67
N TRP A 57 2.04 -10.20 8.88
CA TRP A 57 0.73 -9.71 9.23
C TRP A 57 -0.05 -9.32 7.99
N ILE A 58 -1.36 -9.55 8.03
CA ILE A 58 -2.33 -9.13 7.01
C ILE A 58 -3.49 -8.46 7.74
N GLY A 59 -3.94 -7.34 7.20
CA GLY A 59 -5.14 -6.67 7.64
C GLY A 59 -5.94 -6.12 6.46
N SER A 60 -7.19 -5.76 6.75
CA SER A 60 -8.08 -5.20 5.75
C SER A 60 -9.06 -4.21 6.37
N CYS A 61 -9.46 -3.23 5.57
CA CYS A 61 -10.50 -2.26 5.89
C CYS A 61 -11.49 -2.21 4.72
N ARG A 62 -12.79 -2.08 5.01
CA ARG A 62 -13.82 -1.86 3.99
C ARG A 62 -14.45 -0.49 4.20
N LEU A 63 -14.54 0.29 3.13
CA LEU A 63 -15.19 1.59 3.11
C LEU A 63 -16.42 1.52 2.21
N GLY A 64 -17.57 1.97 2.73
CA GLY A 64 -18.80 2.10 1.97
C GLY A 64 -18.95 3.47 1.31
N ALA A 65 -20.05 3.65 0.59
CA ALA A 65 -20.34 4.89 -0.12
C ALA A 65 -20.39 6.11 0.82
N GLU A 66 -20.91 5.96 2.03
CA GLU A 66 -20.98 7.06 3.00
C GLU A 66 -19.60 7.47 3.49
N ASP A 67 -18.71 6.49 3.75
CA ASP A 67 -17.33 6.76 4.17
C ASP A 67 -16.57 7.52 3.09
N LEU A 68 -16.70 7.07 1.83
CA LEU A 68 -16.07 7.71 0.66
C LEU A 68 -16.67 9.08 0.32
N ARG A 69 -17.92 9.33 0.72
CA ARG A 69 -18.55 10.65 0.64
C ARG A 69 -18.03 11.59 1.72
N LYS A 70 -17.81 11.09 2.95
CA LYS A 70 -17.25 11.85 4.07
C LYS A 70 -15.76 12.14 3.88
N ALA A 71 -15.01 11.22 3.29
CA ALA A 71 -13.61 11.40 2.94
C ALA A 71 -13.32 10.99 1.49
N PRO A 72 -13.55 11.91 0.53
CA PRO A 72 -13.19 11.73 -0.87
C PRO A 72 -11.71 11.41 -1.11
N SER A 73 -10.82 11.86 -0.21
CA SER A 73 -9.38 11.58 -0.26
C SER A 73 -9.01 10.11 0.00
N LEU A 74 -9.99 9.26 0.34
CA LEU A 74 -9.81 7.81 0.48
C LEU A 74 -10.27 7.02 -0.75
N ARG A 75 -10.78 7.69 -1.79
CA ARG A 75 -11.14 7.04 -3.04
C ARG A 75 -9.89 6.44 -3.69
N PRO A 76 -9.99 5.26 -4.28
CA PRO A 76 -8.83 4.59 -4.85
C PRO A 76 -8.28 5.35 -6.06
N VAL A 77 -6.99 5.16 -6.31
CA VAL A 77 -6.32 5.59 -7.54
C VAL A 77 -6.18 4.36 -8.45
N LEU A 78 -6.65 4.48 -9.68
CA LEU A 78 -6.39 3.53 -10.76
C LEU A 78 -5.15 4.00 -11.52
N ILE A 79 -4.18 3.11 -11.63
CA ILE A 79 -3.01 3.25 -12.49
C ILE A 79 -3.21 2.24 -13.63
N ARG A 80 -3.48 2.74 -14.83
CA ARG A 80 -3.69 1.87 -16.02
C ARG A 80 -2.38 1.22 -16.46
N SER A 81 -2.52 0.06 -17.10
CA SER A 81 -1.42 -0.62 -17.77
C SER A 81 -0.68 0.37 -18.69
N GLY A 82 0.65 0.43 -18.55
CA GLY A 82 1.49 1.32 -19.35
C GLY A 82 1.49 2.80 -18.97
N ALA A 83 0.80 3.22 -17.90
CA ALA A 83 0.69 4.63 -17.54
C ALA A 83 1.97 5.25 -16.93
N LEU A 84 2.90 4.42 -16.46
CA LEU A 84 4.13 4.80 -15.76
C LEU A 84 5.38 4.29 -16.50
N ASP A 85 6.54 4.45 -15.87
CA ASP A 85 7.87 4.15 -16.42
C ASP A 85 7.90 2.86 -17.27
N HIS A 86 8.50 2.95 -18.45
CA HIS A 86 8.78 1.81 -19.34
C HIS A 86 7.56 0.94 -19.72
N GLY A 87 6.35 1.51 -19.72
CA GLY A 87 5.15 0.75 -20.06
C GLY A 87 4.63 -0.10 -18.91
N LEU A 88 4.92 0.28 -17.67
CA LEU A 88 4.38 -0.31 -16.45
C LEU A 88 3.20 0.51 -15.90
N PRO A 89 2.34 -0.07 -15.04
CA PRO A 89 2.26 -1.48 -14.69
C PRO A 89 1.90 -2.39 -15.88
N GLU A 90 2.17 -3.69 -15.81
CA GLU A 90 1.83 -4.62 -16.89
C GLU A 90 0.31 -4.81 -17.03
N ALA A 91 -0.42 -4.71 -15.91
CA ALA A 91 -1.87 -4.71 -15.87
C ALA A 91 -2.38 -3.56 -15.00
N ASP A 92 -3.60 -3.10 -15.26
CA ASP A 92 -4.29 -2.11 -14.43
C ASP A 92 -4.21 -2.49 -12.94
N ILE A 93 -3.83 -1.54 -12.09
CA ILE A 93 -3.80 -1.72 -10.64
C ILE A 93 -4.55 -0.59 -9.96
N MET A 94 -5.34 -0.94 -8.94
CA MET A 94 -6.08 0.02 -8.13
C MET A 94 -5.61 -0.05 -6.68
N VAL A 95 -5.20 1.09 -6.13
CA VAL A 95 -4.57 1.18 -4.80
C VAL A 95 -5.13 2.36 -4.01
N SER A 96 -4.85 2.41 -2.70
CA SER A 96 -5.17 3.61 -1.93
C SER A 96 -4.29 4.80 -2.36
N PRO A 97 -4.74 6.06 -2.21
CA PRO A 97 -3.97 7.23 -2.64
C PRO A 97 -2.58 7.36 -2.01
N TRP A 98 -2.40 6.84 -0.80
CA TRP A 98 -1.12 6.89 -0.08
C TRP A 98 -0.23 5.67 -0.34
N HIS A 99 -0.66 4.74 -1.19
CA HIS A 99 0.14 3.58 -1.55
C HIS A 99 1.32 4.02 -2.41
N ASN A 100 2.55 3.78 -1.93
CA ASN A 100 3.73 4.14 -2.70
C ASN A 100 4.03 3.11 -3.78
N VAL A 101 4.35 3.64 -4.95
CA VAL A 101 4.87 2.89 -6.08
C VAL A 101 6.32 3.26 -6.34
N LEU A 102 7.11 2.32 -6.84
CA LEU A 102 8.51 2.54 -7.17
C LEU A 102 8.60 3.28 -8.51
N ILE A 103 9.30 4.41 -8.50
CA ILE A 103 9.66 5.16 -9.70
C ILE A 103 11.16 5.00 -9.93
N GLN A 104 11.52 4.64 -11.15
CA GLN A 104 12.89 4.39 -11.57
C GLN A 104 13.04 4.87 -13.00
N ASN A 105 13.50 6.11 -13.16
CA ASN A 105 13.75 6.71 -14.47
C ASN A 105 15.01 7.58 -14.44
N ASP A 106 15.48 8.02 -15.60
CA ASP A 106 16.72 8.81 -15.71
C ASP A 106 16.71 10.09 -14.84
N LYS A 107 15.51 10.60 -14.53
CA LYS A 107 15.33 11.81 -13.70
C LYS A 107 15.48 11.54 -12.21
N THR A 108 15.30 10.31 -11.73
CA THR A 108 15.46 10.00 -10.30
C THR A 108 16.89 10.31 -9.86
N ALA A 109 17.89 9.82 -10.59
CA ALA A 109 19.30 10.10 -10.32
C ALA A 109 19.71 11.56 -10.60
N GLN A 110 18.94 12.31 -11.40
CA GLN A 110 19.21 13.71 -11.70
C GLN A 110 18.70 14.64 -10.59
N PHE A 111 17.51 14.38 -10.04
CA PHE A 111 16.88 15.22 -9.03
C PHE A 111 17.11 14.72 -7.61
N PHE A 112 17.44 13.45 -7.44
CA PHE A 112 17.62 12.79 -6.15
C PHE A 112 18.95 12.02 -6.15
N GLU A 113 19.54 11.82 -4.97
CA GLU A 113 20.75 11.00 -4.80
C GLU A 113 20.46 9.49 -4.97
N ASP A 114 19.18 9.12 -5.06
CA ASP A 114 18.69 7.75 -5.18
C ASP A 114 18.25 7.44 -6.62
N SER A 115 18.68 6.29 -7.14
CA SER A 115 18.24 5.79 -8.47
C SER A 115 16.79 5.28 -8.46
N GLU A 116 16.25 5.00 -7.29
CA GLU A 116 14.91 4.46 -7.07
C GLU A 116 14.24 5.18 -5.91
N VAL A 117 13.03 5.66 -6.15
CA VAL A 117 12.26 6.43 -5.17
C VAL A 117 10.84 5.91 -5.10
N LEU A 118 10.17 6.17 -3.98
CA LEU A 118 8.77 5.84 -3.76
C LEU A 118 7.92 7.10 -3.94
N SER A 119 6.84 6.99 -4.70
CA SER A 119 5.84 8.05 -4.83
C SER A 119 4.46 7.51 -4.53
N ALA A 120 3.69 8.22 -3.71
CA ALA A 120 2.30 7.87 -3.45
C ALA A 120 1.48 7.98 -4.74
N ALA A 121 0.60 7.01 -4.99
CA ALA A 121 -0.25 7.00 -6.19
C ALA A 121 -1.07 8.29 -6.35
N GLY A 122 -1.54 8.88 -5.24
CA GLY A 122 -2.24 10.16 -5.22
C GLY A 122 -1.40 11.34 -5.74
N HIS A 123 -0.09 11.33 -5.52
CA HIS A 123 0.81 12.37 -6.04
C HIS A 123 0.99 12.28 -7.57
N LEU A 124 0.68 11.13 -8.16
CA LEU A 124 0.81 10.86 -9.59
C LEU A 124 -0.49 11.15 -10.36
N THR A 125 -1.57 11.51 -9.64
CA THR A 125 -2.84 11.87 -10.28
C THR A 125 -2.66 13.09 -11.19
N GLY A 126 -3.26 13.03 -12.38
CA GLY A 126 -3.08 14.01 -13.45
C GLY A 126 -2.06 13.63 -14.52
N LEU A 127 -1.36 12.50 -14.34
CA LEU A 127 -0.73 11.80 -15.46
C LEU A 127 -1.78 11.12 -16.32
N ASP A 128 -1.50 10.98 -17.62
CA ASP A 128 -2.34 10.16 -18.49
C ASP A 128 -2.34 8.71 -17.99
N GLY A 129 -3.54 8.15 -17.80
CA GLY A 129 -3.70 6.80 -17.25
C GLY A 129 -3.67 6.68 -15.72
N VAL A 130 -3.53 7.78 -14.96
CA VAL A 130 -3.54 7.77 -13.48
C VAL A 130 -4.66 8.64 -12.92
N ASP A 131 -5.75 7.99 -12.49
CA ASP A 131 -7.00 8.66 -12.12
C ASP A 131 -7.51 8.24 -10.75
N VAL A 132 -8.14 9.18 -10.04
CA VAL A 132 -8.98 8.86 -8.87
C VAL A 132 -10.30 8.26 -9.39
N VAL A 133 -10.72 7.13 -8.83
CA VAL A 133 -11.93 6.42 -9.28
C VAL A 133 -13.06 6.54 -8.26
N ASP A 134 -14.24 6.91 -8.75
CA ASP A 134 -15.47 6.87 -7.96
C ASP A 134 -16.00 5.45 -7.88
N VAL A 135 -16.04 4.91 -6.66
CA VAL A 135 -16.54 3.58 -6.37
C VAL A 135 -17.61 3.65 -5.28
N ALA A 136 -18.62 2.79 -5.38
CA ALA A 136 -19.66 2.69 -4.36
C ALA A 136 -19.13 2.11 -3.04
N GLN A 137 -18.06 1.31 -3.11
CA GLN A 137 -17.36 0.76 -1.96
C GLN A 137 -15.95 0.33 -2.39
N VAL A 138 -15.05 0.23 -1.43
CA VAL A 138 -13.71 -0.32 -1.65
C VAL A 138 -13.30 -1.17 -0.46
N THR A 139 -12.61 -2.28 -0.72
CA THR A 139 -11.89 -3.03 0.31
C THR A 139 -10.42 -2.78 0.10
N TYR A 140 -9.74 -2.42 1.17
CA TYR A 140 -8.31 -2.14 1.23
C TYR A 140 -7.64 -3.24 2.01
N ILE A 141 -6.61 -3.86 1.42
CA ILE A 141 -5.86 -4.98 1.98
C ILE A 141 -4.40 -4.56 2.11
N HIS A 142 -3.80 -4.85 3.26
CA HIS A 142 -2.40 -4.56 3.54
C HIS A 142 -1.72 -5.76 4.18
N PHE A 143 -0.44 -5.91 3.90
CA PHE A 143 0.40 -6.94 4.51
C PHE A 143 1.81 -6.41 4.75
N MET A 144 2.47 -6.91 5.78
CA MET A 144 3.83 -6.52 6.16
C MET A 144 4.73 -7.71 6.45
N PHE A 145 6.03 -7.43 6.48
CA PHE A 145 7.11 -8.38 6.73
C PHE A 145 7.88 -7.95 7.99
N ASP A 146 9.00 -8.61 8.28
CA ASP A 146 9.90 -8.20 9.37
C ASP A 146 10.57 -6.83 9.11
N GLN A 147 10.70 -6.45 7.83
CA GLN A 147 11.23 -5.17 7.39
C GLN A 147 10.38 -4.64 6.24
N HIS A 148 10.40 -3.33 5.99
CA HIS A 148 9.68 -2.77 4.84
C HIS A 148 10.23 -3.36 3.53
N GLN A 149 9.34 -3.87 2.69
CA GLN A 149 9.69 -4.44 1.39
C GLN A 149 9.02 -3.68 0.25
N VAL A 150 9.65 -3.73 -0.93
CA VAL A 150 9.02 -3.43 -2.22
C VAL A 150 8.69 -4.78 -2.88
N VAL A 151 7.44 -4.94 -3.30
CA VAL A 151 6.86 -6.20 -3.82
C VAL A 151 6.41 -6.01 -5.26
N LEU A 152 6.42 -7.11 -6.03
CA LEU A 152 5.94 -7.09 -7.42
C LEU A 152 4.43 -7.35 -7.43
N SER A 153 3.66 -6.34 -7.82
CA SER A 153 2.19 -6.36 -7.92
C SER A 153 1.74 -5.96 -9.33
N ASN A 154 0.92 -6.78 -10.00
CA ASN A 154 0.49 -6.55 -11.39
C ASN A 154 1.66 -6.22 -12.35
N GLY A 155 2.80 -6.89 -12.20
CA GLY A 155 4.02 -6.62 -12.95
C GLY A 155 4.76 -5.33 -12.57
N PHE A 156 4.36 -4.64 -11.50
CA PHE A 156 4.92 -3.36 -11.08
C PHE A 156 5.38 -3.35 -9.62
N TRP A 157 6.41 -2.57 -9.32
CA TRP A 157 7.00 -2.54 -7.97
C TRP A 157 6.26 -1.55 -7.09
N THR A 158 5.67 -2.04 -6.00
CA THR A 158 4.92 -1.24 -5.03
C THR A 158 5.35 -1.56 -3.60
N GLU A 159 5.03 -0.70 -2.65
CA GLU A 159 5.41 -0.94 -1.26
C GLU A 159 4.55 -1.99 -0.55
N SER A 160 5.14 -2.62 0.46
CA SER A 160 4.40 -3.34 1.50
C SER A 160 3.95 -2.37 2.61
N PHE A 161 3.16 -2.85 3.57
CA PHE A 161 2.75 -1.99 4.67
C PHE A 161 3.94 -1.58 5.56
N ARG A 162 4.03 -0.27 5.85
CA ARG A 162 5.00 0.32 6.77
C ARG A 162 4.30 0.96 7.98
N PRO A 163 4.53 0.46 9.21
CA PRO A 163 3.93 0.98 10.44
C PRO A 163 4.65 2.25 10.97
N ASP A 164 4.65 3.33 10.18
CA ASP A 164 5.14 4.62 10.69
C ASP A 164 4.15 5.29 11.66
N GLU A 165 4.55 6.39 12.31
CA GLU A 165 3.73 7.09 13.30
C GLU A 165 2.35 7.47 12.77
N ARG A 166 2.28 8.00 11.54
CA ARG A 166 1.04 8.49 10.94
C ARG A 166 0.12 7.32 10.59
N VAL A 167 0.68 6.25 10.03
CA VAL A 167 -0.04 5.02 9.70
C VAL A 167 -0.57 4.34 10.98
N MET A 168 0.25 4.23 12.02
CA MET A 168 -0.16 3.59 13.27
C MET A 168 -1.24 4.39 14.02
N ALA A 169 -1.28 5.71 13.85
CA ALA A 169 -2.32 6.57 14.40
C ALA A 169 -3.68 6.40 13.70
N SER A 170 -3.70 6.02 12.42
CA SER A 170 -4.94 5.84 11.66
C SER A 170 -5.50 4.42 11.70
N LEU A 171 -4.73 3.45 12.18
CA LEU A 171 -5.22 2.11 12.42
C LEU A 171 -6.24 2.04 13.56
N GLY A 172 -7.23 1.17 13.39
CA GLY A 172 -8.18 0.84 14.44
C GLY A 172 -7.51 0.16 15.61
N SER A 173 -8.13 0.28 16.79
CA SER A 173 -7.58 -0.25 18.03
C SER A 173 -7.24 -1.74 17.94
N ARG A 174 -8.02 -2.54 17.21
CA ARG A 174 -7.78 -3.98 16.99
C ARG A 174 -6.54 -4.25 16.14
N GLN A 175 -6.44 -3.64 14.95
CA GLN A 175 -5.31 -3.85 14.03
C GLN A 175 -4.00 -3.37 14.68
N ARG A 176 -4.05 -2.19 15.32
CA ARG A 176 -2.91 -1.64 16.05
C ARG A 176 -2.44 -2.57 17.18
N ARG A 177 -3.36 -3.17 17.95
CA ARG A 177 -3.00 -4.16 18.99
C ARG A 177 -2.32 -5.39 18.40
N GLN A 178 -2.85 -5.94 17.29
CA GLN A 178 -2.25 -7.11 16.64
C GLN A 178 -0.81 -6.83 16.17
N ILE A 179 -0.56 -5.67 15.56
CA ILE A 179 0.79 -5.26 15.17
C ILE A 179 1.70 -5.15 16.39
N PHE A 180 1.23 -4.56 17.49
CA PHE A 180 1.99 -4.44 18.75
C PHE A 180 2.21 -5.75 19.52
N GLU A 181 1.46 -6.80 19.20
CA GLU A 181 1.69 -8.15 19.74
C GLU A 181 2.79 -8.86 18.93
N LEU A 182 2.78 -8.70 17.61
CA LEU A 182 3.77 -9.29 16.70
C LEU A 182 5.11 -8.55 16.73
N PHE A 183 5.06 -7.22 16.87
CA PHE A 183 6.22 -6.33 16.85
C PHE A 183 6.15 -5.36 18.05
N PRO A 184 6.54 -5.81 19.25
CA PRO A 184 6.44 -5.01 20.47
C PRO A 184 7.16 -3.66 20.38
N ASP A 185 8.32 -3.63 19.70
CA ASP A 185 9.15 -2.42 19.55
C ASP A 185 8.43 -1.29 18.81
N LEU A 186 7.43 -1.60 17.97
CA LEU A 186 6.64 -0.59 17.26
C LEU A 186 5.76 0.25 18.21
N ARG A 187 5.65 -0.10 19.50
CA ARG A 187 5.01 0.73 20.53
C ARG A 187 5.78 2.01 20.81
N ASP A 188 7.09 2.00 20.60
CA ASP A 188 7.97 3.12 20.85
C ASP A 188 8.36 3.84 19.56
N THR A 189 8.58 5.16 19.64
CA THR A 189 9.03 5.94 18.48
C THR A 189 10.36 5.43 17.92
N ALA A 190 11.24 4.90 18.77
CA ALA A 190 12.52 4.34 18.35
C ALA A 190 12.34 3.10 17.47
N GLY A 191 11.48 2.15 17.87
CA GLY A 191 11.21 0.94 17.07
C GLY A 191 10.51 1.28 15.76
N ARG A 192 9.58 2.24 15.75
CA ARG A 192 8.97 2.74 14.49
C ARG A 192 9.99 3.36 13.55
N LYS A 193 10.96 4.13 14.07
CA LYS A 193 12.07 4.68 13.27
C LYS A 193 13.05 3.61 12.79
N ALA A 194 13.21 2.52 13.54
CA ALA A 194 14.04 1.39 13.15
C ALA A 194 13.40 0.56 12.02
N TYR A 195 12.07 0.57 11.89
CA TYR A 195 11.36 0.02 10.72
C TYR A 195 11.50 0.96 9.51
N GLN A 196 12.70 0.97 8.93
CA GLN A 196 13.06 1.89 7.86
C GLN A 196 12.30 1.60 6.57
N ALA A 197 12.09 2.64 5.77
CA ALA A 197 11.58 2.51 4.43
C ALA A 197 12.63 1.84 3.53
N ALA A 198 12.24 0.83 2.75
CA ALA A 198 13.07 0.25 1.69
C ALA A 198 13.68 1.27 0.72
N ARG A 199 12.98 2.38 0.46
CA ARG A 199 13.44 3.50 -0.38
C ARG A 199 12.92 4.83 0.16
N ARG A 200 13.54 5.93 -0.28
CA ARG A 200 13.06 7.29 0.01
C ARG A 200 11.66 7.50 -0.56
N ALA A 201 10.73 7.94 0.28
CA ALA A 201 9.40 8.36 -0.15
C ALA A 201 9.41 9.87 -0.46
N LEU A 202 8.89 10.23 -1.63
CA LEU A 202 8.82 11.61 -2.11
C LEU A 202 7.56 12.32 -1.61
N THR A 203 7.71 13.62 -1.37
CA THR A 203 6.58 14.53 -1.24
C THR A 203 5.85 14.71 -2.57
N GLU A 204 4.64 15.27 -2.55
CA GLU A 204 3.90 15.59 -3.78
C GLU A 204 4.70 16.51 -4.71
N ALA A 205 5.33 17.55 -4.15
CA ALA A 205 6.11 18.52 -4.91
C ALA A 205 7.33 17.86 -5.59
N GLU A 206 8.01 16.96 -4.89
CA GLU A 206 9.13 16.19 -5.44
C GLU A 206 8.66 15.18 -6.50
N SER A 207 7.55 14.50 -6.25
CA SER A 207 6.97 13.52 -7.19
C SER A 207 6.66 14.18 -8.53
N ARG A 208 6.12 15.41 -8.52
CA ARG A 208 5.87 16.22 -9.72
C ARG A 208 7.11 16.57 -10.53
N LEU A 209 8.33 16.53 -9.95
CA LEU A 209 9.57 16.74 -10.72
C LEU A 209 9.88 15.58 -11.66
N LEU A 210 9.42 14.37 -11.32
CA LEU A 210 9.62 13.17 -12.15
C LEU A 210 8.70 13.16 -13.38
N LEU A 211 7.61 13.92 -13.32
CA LEU A 211 6.50 13.89 -14.29
C LEU A 211 6.67 14.85 -15.47
N LYS A 212 7.76 15.64 -15.50
CA LYS A 212 8.03 16.67 -16.52
C LYS A 212 9.12 16.23 -17.47
#